data_AF-A0A6A0GYW0-F1
#
_entry.id   AF-A0A6A0GYW0-F1
#
_cell.length_a   1.000
_cell.length_b   1.000
_cell.length_c   1.000
_cell.angle_alpha   90.00
_cell.angle_beta   90.00
_cell.angle_gamma   90.00
#
_symmetry.space_group_name_H-M   'P 1'
#
loop_
_entity.id
_entity.type
_entity.pdbx_description
1 polymer ?
#
loop_
_entity_poly.entity_id
_entity_poly.type
_entity_poly.pdbx_seq_one_letter_code
_entity_poly.pdbx_strand_id
1 'polypeptide(L)'
;MVHSDESAWQTVPVVVGMCVVIGTAVLAKLYFSYSSITGKKQPKTLQDPNVKYPLKLINREEVSHDTRRFTFALPSTEHVLGLPVGQHIYLSARIDGQLVVRPYTPVTSDHTLGYMDLVIK
;
A
#
# COMPACT_ATOMS: atom_id res chain seq x y z
N MET A 1 -27.21 50.18 -42.34
CA MET A 1 -26.71 49.84 -40.99
C MET A 1 -27.13 48.40 -40.66
N VAL A 2 -26.65 47.43 -41.46
CA VAL A 2 -26.99 45.98 -41.34
C VAL A 2 -25.74 45.22 -41.78
N HIS A 3 -24.76 45.08 -40.89
CA HIS A 3 -23.54 44.28 -41.14
C HIS A 3 -23.00 43.60 -39.87
N SER A 4 -23.81 43.53 -38.81
CA SER A 4 -23.35 43.13 -37.47
C SER A 4 -23.81 41.73 -37.02
N ASP A 5 -24.61 41.00 -37.81
CA ASP A 5 -25.27 39.75 -37.37
C ASP A 5 -24.70 38.46 -37.99
N GLU A 6 -23.93 38.50 -39.09
CA GLU A 6 -23.37 37.29 -39.70
C GLU A 6 -22.21 36.69 -38.88
N SER A 7 -21.47 37.52 -38.14
CA SER A 7 -20.39 37.07 -37.25
C SER A 7 -20.92 36.32 -36.03
N ALA A 8 -22.14 36.61 -35.58
CA ALA A 8 -22.77 35.96 -34.44
C ALA A 8 -23.01 34.46 -34.73
N TRP A 9 -23.56 34.14 -35.91
CA TRP A 9 -23.83 32.76 -36.33
C TRP A 9 -22.57 31.92 -36.51
N GLN A 10 -21.44 32.55 -36.86
CA GLN A 10 -20.14 31.87 -36.94
C GLN A 10 -19.48 31.69 -35.57
N THR A 11 -19.75 32.59 -34.61
CA THR A 11 -19.14 32.56 -33.27
C THR A 11 -19.84 31.59 -32.33
N VAL A 12 -21.16 31.45 -32.44
CA VAL A 12 -21.98 30.54 -31.60
C VAL A 12 -21.48 29.09 -31.58
N PRO A 13 -21.23 28.40 -32.72
CA PRO A 13 -20.76 27.02 -32.71
C PRO A 13 -19.36 26.86 -32.09
N VAL A 14 -18.49 27.87 -32.26
CA VAL A 14 -17.13 27.88 -31.69
C VAL A 14 -17.19 27.96 -30.16
N VAL A 15 -18.04 28.83 -29.63
CA VAL A 15 -18.22 28.99 -28.17
C VAL A 15 -18.83 27.72 -27.55
N VAL A 16 -19.83 27.13 -28.20
CA VAL A 16 -20.45 25.87 -27.74
C VAL A 16 -19.42 24.73 -27.74
N GLY A 17 -18.61 24.61 -28.79
CA GLY A 17 -17.53 23.63 -28.86
C GLY A 17 -16.52 23.78 -27.72
N MET A 18 -16.09 25.01 -27.42
CA MET A 18 -15.19 25.26 -26.30
C MET A 18 -15.80 24.91 -24.93
N CYS A 19 -17.08 25.23 -24.70
CA CYS A 19 -17.75 24.89 -23.45
C CYS A 19 -17.82 23.38 -23.21
N VAL A 20 -18.06 22.59 -24.26
CA VAL A 20 -18.09 21.12 -24.18
C VAL A 20 -16.71 20.56 -23.85
N VAL A 21 -15.65 21.05 -24.51
CA VAL A 21 -14.27 20.59 -24.26
C VAL A 21 -13.82 20.96 -22.84
N ILE A 22 -14.12 22.16 -22.37
CA ILE A 22 -13.76 22.61 -21.02
C ILE A 22 -14.56 21.81 -19.98
N GLY A 23 -15.87 21.66 -20.18
CA GLY A 23 -16.73 20.90 -19.26
C GLY A 23 -16.31 19.44 -19.14
N THR A 24 -16.01 18.78 -20.26
CA THR A 24 -15.52 17.40 -20.26
C THR A 24 -14.15 17.25 -19.62
N ALA A 25 -13.21 18.19 -19.86
CA ALA A 25 -11.90 18.18 -19.22
C ALA A 25 -12.00 18.35 -17.68
N VAL A 26 -12.86 19.26 -17.21
CA VAL A 26 -13.10 19.47 -15.77
C VAL A 26 -13.72 18.23 -15.13
N LEU A 27 -14.74 17.64 -15.75
CA LEU A 27 -15.37 16.42 -15.26
C LEU A 27 -14.40 15.24 -15.22
N ALA A 28 -13.57 15.06 -16.26
CA ALA A 28 -12.55 14.02 -16.30
C ALA A 28 -11.50 14.21 -15.19
N LYS A 29 -11.05 15.45 -14.94
CA LYS A 29 -10.13 15.78 -13.83
C LYS A 29 -10.75 15.46 -12.48
N LEU A 30 -12.01 15.81 -12.25
CA LEU A 30 -12.73 15.51 -11.02
C LEU A 30 -12.87 14.00 -10.82
N TYR A 31 -13.29 13.27 -11.86
CA TYR A 31 -13.41 11.82 -11.81
C TYR A 31 -12.07 11.12 -11.54
N PHE A 32 -11.01 11.51 -12.26
CA PHE A 32 -9.67 10.93 -12.08
C PHE A 32 -9.10 11.27 -10.69
N SER A 33 -9.33 12.49 -10.17
CA SER A 33 -8.93 12.86 -8.82
C SER A 33 -9.67 12.06 -7.75
N TYR A 34 -10.97 11.82 -7.93
CA TYR A 34 -11.76 11.01 -7.00
C TYR A 34 -11.32 9.54 -7.03
N SER A 35 -11.03 9.01 -8.22
CA SER A 35 -10.51 7.65 -8.41
C SER A 35 -9.08 7.44 -7.89
N SER A 36 -8.26 8.50 -7.84
CA SER A 36 -6.89 8.45 -7.31
C SER A 36 -6.87 8.29 -5.78
N ILE A 37 -7.90 8.78 -5.09
CA ILE A 37 -8.03 8.66 -3.63
C ILE A 37 -8.35 7.22 -3.20
N THR A 38 -9.02 6.45 -4.04
CA THR A 38 -9.57 5.13 -3.66
C THR A 38 -8.60 3.95 -3.86
N GLY A 39 -7.34 4.16 -4.27
CA GLY A 39 -6.50 3.07 -4.81
C GLY A 39 -5.02 3.05 -4.44
N LYS A 40 -4.60 3.56 -3.27
CA LYS A 40 -3.18 3.43 -2.87
C LYS A 40 -2.87 1.97 -2.51
N LYS A 41 -2.04 1.31 -3.34
CA LYS A 41 -1.52 -0.04 -3.06
C LYS A 41 -0.56 0.06 -1.88
N GLN A 42 -0.81 -0.74 -0.84
CA GLN A 42 0.06 -0.79 0.33
C GLN A 42 1.42 -1.38 -0.06
N PRO A 43 2.54 -0.77 0.38
CA PRO A 43 3.86 -1.31 0.11
C PRO A 43 4.09 -2.63 0.86
N LYS A 44 4.72 -3.60 0.20
CA LYS A 44 4.99 -4.94 0.75
C LYS A 44 6.44 -5.04 1.21
N THR A 45 6.63 -5.64 2.38
CA THR A 45 7.97 -5.85 2.96
C THR A 45 8.68 -7.03 2.30
N LEU A 46 8.01 -8.17 2.15
CA LEU A 46 8.56 -9.35 1.49
C LEU A 46 8.36 -9.23 -0.03
N GLN A 47 9.40 -8.78 -0.72
CA GLN A 47 9.37 -8.61 -2.19
C GLN A 47 10.08 -9.75 -2.91
N ASP A 48 11.21 -10.21 -2.37
CA ASP A 48 11.99 -11.32 -2.90
C ASP A 48 12.18 -12.42 -1.83
N PRO A 49 11.77 -13.67 -2.10
CA PRO A 49 11.91 -14.77 -1.14
C PRO A 49 13.37 -15.15 -0.82
N ASN A 50 14.34 -14.75 -1.65
CA ASN A 50 15.76 -15.04 -1.45
C ASN A 50 16.49 -13.97 -0.63
N VAL A 51 15.82 -12.85 -0.34
CA VAL A 51 16.41 -11.71 0.37
C VAL A 51 16.02 -11.76 1.84
N LYS A 52 16.98 -11.47 2.72
CA LYS A 52 16.75 -11.35 4.16
C LYS A 52 16.40 -9.91 4.52
N TYR A 53 15.26 -9.74 5.19
CA TYR A 53 14.78 -8.44 5.65
C TYR A 53 14.99 -8.32 7.17
N PRO A 54 15.94 -7.51 7.65
CA PRO A 54 16.11 -7.29 9.08
C PRO A 54 14.97 -6.43 9.61
N LEU A 55 14.14 -6.98 10.50
CA LEU A 55 13.04 -6.27 11.15
C LEU A 55 13.36 -5.99 12.62
N LYS A 56 13.02 -4.80 13.10
CA LYS A 56 13.29 -4.37 14.46
C LYS A 56 12.24 -4.93 15.40
N LEU A 57 12.66 -5.61 16.47
CA LEU A 57 11.76 -5.97 17.57
C LEU A 57 11.34 -4.69 18.31
N ILE A 58 10.03 -4.43 18.40
CA ILE A 58 9.46 -3.25 19.06
C ILE A 58 8.66 -3.58 20.31
N ASN A 59 8.16 -4.81 20.44
CA ASN A 59 7.47 -5.24 21.65
C ASN A 59 7.71 -6.73 21.91
N ARG A 60 7.72 -7.10 23.18
CA ARG A 60 7.71 -8.48 23.66
C ARG A 60 6.69 -8.58 24.78
N GLU A 61 5.71 -9.45 24.60
CA GLU A 61 4.67 -9.72 25.58
C GLU A 61 4.73 -11.17 26.05
N GLU A 62 4.53 -11.40 27.34
CA GLU A 62 4.43 -12.74 27.91
C GLU A 62 2.98 -13.21 27.83
N VAL A 63 2.73 -14.28 27.07
CA VAL A 63 1.40 -14.85 26.87
C VAL A 63 1.16 -15.96 27.91
N SER A 64 2.20 -16.74 28.21
CA SER A 64 2.19 -17.80 29.22
C SER A 64 3.58 -17.96 29.85
N HIS A 65 3.75 -18.98 30.70
CA HIS A 65 5.03 -19.32 31.32
C HIS A 65 6.17 -19.60 30.32
N ASP A 66 5.86 -20.16 29.15
CA ASP A 66 6.81 -20.49 28.09
C ASP A 66 6.57 -19.68 26.80
N THR A 67 5.36 -19.19 26.58
CA THR A 67 4.98 -18.55 25.33
C THR A 67 5.12 -17.03 25.38
N ARG A 68 5.75 -16.45 24.36
CA ARG A 68 5.89 -15.01 24.17
C ARG A 68 5.40 -14.57 22.79
N ARG A 69 4.80 -13.39 22.73
CA ARG A 69 4.49 -12.67 21.48
C ARG A 69 5.59 -11.64 21.22
N PHE A 70 6.15 -11.67 20.02
CA PHE A 70 7.19 -10.76 19.55
C PHE A 70 6.64 -9.92 18.40
N THR A 71 6.59 -8.60 18.60
CA THR A 71 6.14 -7.65 17.58
C THR A 71 7.35 -7.02 16.90
N PHE A 72 7.43 -7.18 15.58
CA PHE A 72 8.48 -6.59 14.76
C PHE A 72 7.93 -5.45 13.91
N ALA A 73 8.60 -4.30 13.91
CA ALA A 73 8.26 -3.19 13.03
C ALA A 73 8.63 -3.51 11.58
N LEU A 74 7.71 -3.22 10.67
CA LEU A 74 7.95 -3.19 9.24
C LEU A 74 8.67 -1.88 8.84
N PRO A 75 9.20 -1.77 7.61
CA PRO A 75 9.98 -0.59 7.19
C PRO A 75 9.24 0.75 7.33
N SER A 76 7.91 0.77 7.24
CA SER A 76 7.09 1.93 7.56
C SER A 76 5.74 1.51 8.13
N THR A 77 5.03 2.43 8.78
CA THR A 77 3.69 2.22 9.35
C THR A 77 2.60 1.91 8.32
N GLU A 78 2.87 2.14 7.04
CA GLU A 78 1.96 1.85 5.92
C GLU A 78 2.26 0.48 5.27
N HIS A 79 3.38 -0.17 5.62
CA HIS A 79 3.75 -1.43 5.02
C HIS A 79 2.88 -2.57 5.53
N VAL A 80 2.63 -3.54 4.64
CA VAL A 80 2.16 -4.88 5.00
C VAL A 80 3.33 -5.86 4.91
N LEU A 81 3.20 -7.02 5.55
CA LEU A 81 4.22 -8.06 5.44
C LEU A 81 4.30 -8.57 3.98
N GLY A 82 3.14 -8.80 3.35
CA GLY A 82 3.04 -9.28 1.98
C GLY A 82 3.16 -10.79 1.86
N LEU A 83 2.73 -11.55 2.87
CA LEU A 83 2.84 -13.01 2.91
C LEU A 83 1.51 -13.64 2.43
N PRO A 84 1.50 -14.34 1.28
CA PRO A 84 0.30 -15.03 0.81
C PRO A 84 -0.21 -16.05 1.82
N VAL A 85 -1.53 -16.18 1.93
CA VAL A 85 -2.17 -17.14 2.84
C VAL A 85 -1.69 -18.56 2.54
N GLY A 86 -1.33 -19.30 3.60
CA GLY A 86 -0.76 -20.65 3.50
C GLY A 86 0.77 -20.69 3.40
N GLN A 87 1.46 -19.55 3.32
CA GLN A 87 2.92 -19.48 3.37
C GLN A 87 3.45 -19.15 4.78
N HIS A 88 4.76 -19.25 4.96
CA HIS A 88 5.49 -18.97 6.20
C HIS A 88 6.78 -18.18 5.89
N ILE A 89 7.40 -17.60 6.92
CA ILE A 89 8.68 -16.89 6.82
C ILE A 89 9.79 -17.69 7.50
N TYR A 90 11.05 -17.44 7.13
CA TYR A 90 12.22 -17.96 7.83
C TYR A 90 12.83 -16.90 8.73
N LEU A 91 12.97 -17.22 10.03
CA LEU A 91 13.77 -16.43 10.95
C LEU A 91 15.17 -17.04 10.98
N SER A 92 16.17 -16.23 10.64
CA SER A 92 17.58 -16.63 10.69
C SER A 92 18.34 -15.81 11.73
N ALA A 93 19.06 -16.47 12.63
CA ALA A 93 19.91 -15.83 13.63
C ALA A 93 21.22 -16.62 13.79
N ARG A 94 22.28 -15.93 14.23
CA ARG A 94 23.49 -16.59 14.70
C ARG A 94 23.38 -16.79 16.21
N ILE A 95 23.39 -18.04 16.65
CA ILE A 95 23.31 -18.45 18.05
C ILE A 95 24.55 -19.31 18.30
N ASP A 96 25.39 -18.92 19.26
CA ASP A 96 26.63 -19.64 19.61
C ASP A 96 27.55 -19.90 18.40
N GLY A 97 27.65 -18.93 17.50
CA GLY A 97 28.46 -19.02 16.28
C GLY A 97 27.84 -19.83 15.14
N GLN A 98 26.73 -20.54 15.38
CA GLN A 98 26.02 -21.32 14.38
C GLN A 98 24.84 -20.54 13.78
N LEU A 99 24.66 -20.67 12.45
CA LEU A 99 23.49 -20.12 11.78
C LEU A 99 22.29 -21.04 12.01
N VAL A 100 21.30 -20.56 12.77
CA VAL A 100 20.03 -21.25 13.01
C VAL A 100 18.97 -20.59 12.15
N VAL A 101 18.23 -21.40 11.40
CA VAL A 101 17.11 -20.96 10.55
C VAL A 101 15.88 -21.77 10.91
N ARG A 102 14.77 -21.10 11.21
CA ARG A 102 13.51 -21.76 11.56
C ARG A 102 12.32 -21.13 10.85
N PRO A 103 11.39 -21.94 10.31
CA PRO A 103 10.16 -21.43 9.74
C PRO A 103 9.19 -21.01 10.84
N TYR A 104 8.50 -19.88 10.63
CA TYR A 104 7.40 -19.42 11.49
C TYR A 104 6.28 -18.85 10.62
N THR A 105 5.04 -19.04 11.06
CA THR A 105 3.86 -18.43 10.43
C THR A 105 3.43 -17.26 11.30
N PRO A 106 3.46 -16.02 10.78
CA PRO A 106 2.97 -14.86 11.52
C PRO A 106 1.49 -15.01 11.88
N VAL A 107 1.11 -14.49 13.04
CA VAL A 107 -0.30 -14.46 13.46
C VAL A 107 -1.04 -13.25 12.88
N THR A 108 -0.29 -12.26 12.37
CA THR A 108 -0.80 -11.08 11.67
C THR A 108 -1.04 -11.38 10.18
N SER A 109 -2.02 -10.70 9.58
CA SER A 109 -2.33 -10.79 8.15
C SER A 109 -1.92 -9.53 7.38
N ASP A 110 -2.05 -9.53 6.07
CA ASP A 110 -1.81 -8.35 5.21
C ASP A 110 -2.83 -7.21 5.42
N HIS A 111 -3.78 -7.34 6.36
CA HIS A 111 -4.61 -6.22 6.83
C HIS A 111 -3.92 -5.41 7.93
N THR A 112 -2.90 -5.97 8.58
CA THR A 112 -2.12 -5.31 9.63
C THR A 112 -1.04 -4.45 8.98
N LEU A 113 -1.02 -3.16 9.32
CA LEU A 113 -0.05 -2.20 8.81
C LEU A 113 1.04 -1.93 9.85
N GLY A 114 2.29 -1.84 9.40
CA GLY A 114 3.42 -1.34 10.18
C GLY A 114 4.12 -2.34 11.09
N TYR A 115 3.53 -3.51 11.34
CA TYR A 115 4.16 -4.53 12.16
C TYR A 115 3.73 -5.95 11.78
N MET A 116 4.48 -6.93 12.27
CA MET A 116 4.09 -8.33 12.29
C MET A 116 4.28 -8.93 13.68
N ASP A 117 3.45 -9.91 14.06
CA ASP A 117 3.58 -10.64 15.32
C ASP A 117 3.97 -12.10 15.08
N LEU A 118 4.92 -12.58 15.88
CA LEU A 118 5.25 -14.00 16.04
C LEU A 118 4.91 -14.45 17.45
N VAL A 119 4.23 -15.58 17.58
CA VAL A 119 3.99 -16.23 18.88
C VAL A 119 4.89 -17.47 18.95
N ILE A 120 5.79 -17.51 19.93
CA ILE A 120 6.84 -18.53 20.05
C ILE A 120 6.85 -19.06 21.48
N LYS A 121 6.94 -20.38 21.62
CA LYS A 121 7.05 -21.13 22.88
C LYS A 121 8.51 -21.40 23.25
#